data_AF-A0A260MFK8-F1
#
_entry.id   AF-A0A260MFK8-F1
#
_cell.length_a   1.000
_cell.length_b   1.000
_cell.length_c   1.000
_cell.angle_alpha   90.00
_cell.angle_beta   90.00
_cell.angle_gamma   90.00
#
_symmetry.space_group_name_H-M   'P 1'
#
loop_
_entity.id
_entity.type
_entity.pdbx_description
1 polymer ?
#
loop_
_entity_poly.entity_id
_entity_poly.type
_entity_poly.pdbx_seq_one_letter_code
_entity_poly.pdbx_strand_id
1 'polypeptide(L)'
;MNEHDIHTKIQQLIATEHKLRTEAQSGDVDPDTEKAQLASLEHALDQCWDLLRQRRARIDAGKNPDAATANSVDRVEGYLQ
;
A
#
# COMPACT_ATOMS: atom_id res chain seq x y z
N MET A 1 -5.44 8.61 -9.74
CA MET A 1 -5.34 8.43 -8.29
C MET A 1 -4.79 9.72 -7.69
N ASN A 2 -5.62 10.43 -6.93
CA ASN A 2 -5.26 11.69 -6.27
C ASN A 2 -4.69 11.42 -4.85
N GLU A 3 -4.26 12.45 -4.14
CA GLU A 3 -3.68 12.31 -2.78
C GLU A 3 -4.67 11.64 -1.80
N HIS A 4 -5.96 11.97 -1.90
CA HIS A 4 -7.00 11.41 -1.05
C HIS A 4 -7.20 9.90 -1.28
N ASP A 5 -7.14 9.45 -2.54
CA ASP A 5 -7.19 8.04 -2.89
C ASP A 5 -6.00 7.29 -2.29
N ILE A 6 -4.80 7.90 -2.28
CA ILE A 6 -3.58 7.31 -1.70
C ILE A 6 -3.71 7.18 -0.18
N HIS A 7 -4.18 8.22 0.49
CA HIS A 7 -4.46 8.16 1.93
C HIS A 7 -5.49 7.07 2.25
N THR A 8 -6.57 6.98 1.47
CA THR A 8 -7.58 5.94 1.64
C THR A 8 -6.98 4.54 1.47
N LYS A 9 -6.12 4.34 0.46
CA LYS A 9 -5.44 3.06 0.25
C LYS A 9 -4.50 2.70 1.41
N ILE A 10 -3.74 3.67 1.92
CA ILE A 10 -2.88 3.48 3.11
C ILE A 10 -3.73 3.03 4.31
N GLN A 11 -4.87 3.68 4.56
CA GLN A 11 -5.77 3.29 5.66
C GLN A 11 -6.31 1.87 5.49
N GLN A 12 -6.68 1.50 4.27
CA GLN A 12 -7.12 0.12 3.97
C GLN A 12 -6.01 -0.90 4.22
N LEU A 13 -4.78 -0.62 3.79
CA LEU A 13 -3.63 -1.52 3.99
C LEU A 13 -3.32 -1.71 5.48
N ILE A 14 -3.35 -0.64 6.27
CA ILE A 14 -3.17 -0.71 7.73
C ILE A 14 -4.29 -1.52 8.38
N ALA A 15 -5.55 -1.34 7.95
CA ALA A 15 -6.66 -2.13 8.47
C ALA A 15 -6.51 -3.62 8.15
N THR A 16 -6.01 -3.96 6.95
CA THR A 16 -5.69 -5.33 6.58
C THR A 16 -4.57 -5.91 7.44
N GLU A 17 -3.51 -5.15 7.72
CA GLU A 17 -2.42 -5.57 8.62
C GLU A 17 -2.95 -5.92 10.02
N HIS A 18 -3.79 -5.04 10.58
CA HIS A 18 -4.41 -5.27 11.88
C HIS A 18 -5.29 -6.53 11.90
N LYS A 19 -6.06 -6.76 10.85
CA LYS A 19 -6.89 -7.96 10.71
C LYS A 19 -6.02 -9.21 10.65
N LEU A 20 -5.00 -9.21 9.78
CA LEU A 20 -4.06 -10.31 9.63
C LEU A 20 -3.36 -10.66 10.94
N ARG A 21 -2.86 -9.65 11.66
CA ARG A 21 -2.22 -9.84 12.97
C ARG A 21 -3.19 -10.41 14.01
N THR A 22 -4.47 -10.06 13.94
CA THR A 22 -5.50 -10.62 14.84
C THR A 22 -5.78 -12.09 14.52
N GLU A 23 -5.86 -12.44 13.24
CA GLU A 23 -6.04 -13.82 12.76
C GLU A 23 -4.82 -14.70 13.10
N ALA A 24 -3.61 -14.17 12.92
CA ALA A 24 -2.37 -14.84 13.32
C ALA A 24 -2.28 -15.09 14.83
N GLN A 25 -2.64 -14.10 15.66
CA GLN A 25 -2.70 -14.27 17.12
C GLN A 25 -3.72 -15.31 17.57
N SER A 26 -4.80 -15.50 16.80
CA SER A 26 -5.82 -16.52 17.07
C SER A 26 -5.38 -17.92 16.63
N GLY A 27 -4.27 -18.04 15.89
CA GLY A 27 -3.78 -19.30 15.34
C GLY A 27 -4.50 -19.74 14.05
N ASP A 28 -5.28 -18.86 13.43
CA ASP A 28 -6.03 -19.12 12.20
C ASP A 28 -5.16 -19.01 10.94
N VAL A 29 -3.97 -18.42 11.07
CA VAL A 29 -3.04 -18.17 9.95
C VAL A 29 -1.70 -18.82 10.22
N ASP A 30 -1.16 -19.48 9.20
CA ASP A 30 0.19 -20.03 9.23
C ASP A 30 1.25 -18.90 9.28
N PRO A 31 2.28 -19.00 10.14
CA PRO A 31 3.27 -17.94 10.32
C PRO A 31 4.10 -17.62 9.07
N ASP A 32 4.25 -18.54 8.11
CA ASP A 32 4.91 -18.26 6.84
C ASP A 32 3.98 -17.47 5.92
N THR A 33 2.70 -17.83 5.90
CA THR A 33 1.64 -17.09 5.19
C THR A 33 1.46 -15.68 5.74
N GLU A 34 1.44 -15.52 7.06
CA GLU A 34 1.39 -14.22 7.75
C GLU A 34 2.54 -13.33 7.28
N LYS A 35 3.78 -13.85 7.32
CA LYS A 35 4.97 -13.10 6.91
C LYS A 35 4.92 -12.70 5.45
N ALA A 36 4.49 -13.58 4.56
CA ALA A 36 4.37 -13.26 3.13
C ALA A 36 3.34 -12.15 2.89
N GLN A 37 2.19 -12.20 3.57
CA GLN A 37 1.16 -11.18 3.46
C GLN A 37 1.60 -9.85 4.09
N LEU A 38 2.25 -9.87 5.25
CA LEU A 38 2.83 -8.68 5.88
C LEU A 38 3.86 -8.00 4.97
N ALA A 39 4.79 -8.77 4.40
CA ALA A 39 5.78 -8.23 3.46
C ALA A 39 5.10 -7.56 2.25
N SER A 40 4.03 -8.17 1.71
CA SER A 40 3.26 -7.57 0.63
C SER A 40 2.56 -6.27 1.04
N LEU A 41 2.02 -6.20 2.26
CA LEU A 41 1.38 -4.99 2.79
C LEU A 41 2.41 -3.86 2.97
N GLU A 42 3.58 -4.17 3.52
CA GLU A 42 4.70 -3.23 3.67
C GLU A 42 5.12 -2.68 2.30
N HIS A 43 5.31 -3.55 1.31
CA HIS A 43 5.64 -3.14 -0.06
C HIS A 43 4.56 -2.23 -0.68
N ALA A 44 3.28 -2.48 -0.40
CA ALA A 44 2.19 -1.65 -0.90
C ALA A 44 2.14 -0.27 -0.19
N LEU A 45 2.42 -0.24 1.11
CA LEU A 45 2.53 1.00 1.88
C LEU A 45 3.69 1.87 1.39
N ASP A 46 4.86 1.28 1.20
CA ASP A 46 6.04 1.97 0.67
C ASP A 46 5.75 2.60 -0.70
N GLN A 47 5.07 1.87 -1.59
CA GLN A 47 4.66 2.41 -2.89
C GLN A 47 3.71 3.60 -2.77
N CYS A 48 2.76 3.55 -1.83
CA CYS A 48 1.85 4.66 -1.57
C CYS A 48 2.61 5.90 -1.07
N TRP A 49 3.57 5.70 -0.16
CA TRP A 49 4.42 6.77 0.35
C TRP A 49 5.35 7.36 -0.73
N ASP A 50 5.94 6.52 -1.57
CA ASP A 50 6.78 6.98 -2.67
C ASP A 50 5.98 7.81 -3.68
N LEU A 51 4.75 7.40 -3.97
CA LEU A 51 3.85 8.17 -4.83
C LEU A 51 3.51 9.55 -4.26
N LEU A 52 3.21 9.64 -2.95
CA LEU A 52 2.99 10.92 -2.28
C LEU A 52 4.22 11.82 -2.36
N ARG A 53 5.40 11.26 -2.11
CA ARG A 53 6.67 11.99 -2.21
C ARG A 53 6.90 12.47 -3.65
N GLN A 54 6.64 11.63 -4.65
CA GLN A 54 6.79 11.96 -6.06
C GLN A 54 5.82 13.07 -6.50
N ARG A 55 4.58 13.05 -5.99
CA ARG A 55 3.61 14.14 -6.20
C ARG A 55 4.11 15.43 -5.56
N ARG A 56 4.56 15.38 -4.31
CA ARG A 56 5.06 16.56 -3.58
C ARG A 56 6.25 17.20 -4.29
N ALA A 57 7.21 16.41 -4.75
CA ALA A 57 8.37 16.89 -5.50
C ALA A 57 7.96 17.54 -6.84
N ARG A 58 6.92 17.04 -7.52
CA ARG A 58 6.39 17.68 -8.73
C ARG A 58 5.73 19.02 -8.44
N ILE A 59 4.94 19.12 -7.37
CA ILE A 59 4.32 20.38 -6.93
C ILE A 59 5.39 21.43 -6.65
N ASP A 60 6.44 21.06 -5.91
CA ASP A 60 7.55 21.94 -5.58
C ASP A 60 8.31 22.42 -6.85
N ALA A 61 8.47 21.53 -7.83
CA ALA A 61 9.05 21.85 -9.13
C ALA A 61 8.12 22.61 -10.10
N GLY A 62 6.91 23.00 -9.67
CA GLY A 62 5.90 23.65 -10.52
C GLY A 62 5.35 22.77 -11.64
N LYS A 63 5.48 21.45 -11.53
CA LYS A 63 5.01 20.45 -12.50
C LYS A 63 3.64 19.92 -12.10
N ASN A 64 2.91 19.37 -13.07
CA ASN A 64 1.61 18.75 -12.81
C ASN A 64 1.77 17.53 -11.86
N PRO A 65 1.18 17.53 -10.65
CA PRO A 65 1.24 16.40 -9.72
C PRO A 65 0.54 15.15 -10.24
N ASP A 66 -0.45 15.28 -11.13
CA ASP A 66 -1.17 14.14 -11.70
C ASP A 66 -0.37 13.41 -12.79
N ALA A 67 0.74 13.99 -13.24
CA ALA A 67 1.75 13.27 -14.01
C ALA A 67 2.59 12.32 -13.14
N ALA A 68 2.33 12.24 -11.82
CA ALA A 68 2.83 11.17 -10.96
C ALA A 68 2.11 9.86 -11.28
N THR A 69 2.69 9.12 -12.21
CA THR A 69 2.28 7.76 -12.48
C THR A 69 2.85 6.87 -11.39
N ALA A 70 1.98 6.35 -10.52
CA ALA A 70 2.27 5.15 -9.77
C ALA A 70 2.54 4.08 -10.82
N ASN A 71 3.79 3.68 -11.02
CA ASN A 71 4.10 2.59 -11.92
C ASN A 71 3.41 1.34 -11.35
N SER A 72 2.25 1.02 -11.92
CA SER A 72 1.58 -0.28 -11.81
C SER A 72 1.36 -0.80 -10.39
N VAL A 73 0.53 -0.11 -9.60
CA VAL A 73 -0.11 -0.68 -8.39
C VAL A 73 -0.99 -1.91 -8.72
N ASP A 74 -1.32 -2.08 -9.99
CA ASP A 74 -2.00 -3.23 -10.60
C ASP A 74 -1.34 -4.59 -10.26
N ARG A 75 -0.06 -4.61 -9.86
CA ARG A 75 0.65 -5.87 -9.58
C ARG A 75 0.34 -6.46 -8.19
N VAL A 76 -0.35 -5.74 -7.31
CA VAL A 76 -0.85 -6.29 -6.03
C VAL A 76 -2.32 -6.76 -6.17
N GLU A 77 -2.86 -6.86 -7.39
CA GLU A 77 -4.13 -7.56 -7.66
C GLU A 77 -3.96 -9.08 -7.77
N GLY A 78 -2.84 -9.64 -7.31
CA GLY A 78 -2.55 -11.08 -7.37
C GLY A 78 -2.75 -11.85 -6.06
N TYR A 79 -3.12 -11.21 -4.94
CA TYR A 79 -3.05 -11.85 -3.62
C TYR A 79 -4.40 -12.12 -2.92
N LEU A 80 -5.52 -12.06 -3.66
CA LEU A 80 -6.85 -12.46 -3.16
C LEU A 80 -7.54 -13.51 -4.05
N GLN A 81 -6.78 -14.45 -4.62
CA GLN A 81 -7.37 -15.65 -5.22
C GLN A 81 -7.41 -16.80 -4.22
#